data_AF-A0A1I4G0H5-F1
#
_entry.id   AF-A0A1I4G0H5-F1
#
_cell.length_a   1.000
_cell.length_b   1.000
_cell.length_c   1.000
_cell.angle_alpha   90.00
_cell.angle_beta   90.00
_cell.angle_gamma   90.00
#
_symmetry.space_group_name_H-M   'P 1'
#
loop_
_entity.id
_entity.type
_entity.pdbx_description
1 polymer ?
#
loop_
_entity_poly.entity_id
_entity_poly.type
_entity_poly.pdbx_seq_one_letter_code
_entity_poly.pdbx_strand_id
1 'polypeptide(L)'
;MRAFLIVLLIAMTGPAHALCSGPDIKTLLTQTDRDAVAQAVANTPYGQGLFFRAVKGGTQIDVIGTMHLFDPRLIPLAARTAPIVAASDLLLVEAGPQEKADLTQAMTTDPALIFMPDGPTLPERMDEATWQAIVQAASDRGIPAILLSKMQPWYVALTLAIPPCAMADLQSGKDGLDGLMMDQAAAAGVPVQALEPWDTLFNMMRSDPIDVQVDQLRLALSPPDLQAAMFATMLDSYFAGHTAELWHVSRAATHLLPGIDAAEAEALFDLSEQQLLTDRNRAWMPMITQAAATHDHITVAVGAAHLQGQTGLMNLLAQAGWTITQP
;
A
#
# COMPACT_ATOMS: atom_id res chain seq x y z
N MET A 1 -48.83 -39.56 14.96
CA MET A 1 -47.59 -39.98 14.28
C MET A 1 -46.98 -38.75 13.62
N ARG A 2 -45.81 -38.32 14.12
CA ARG A 2 -44.82 -37.39 13.52
C ARG A 2 -45.17 -35.90 13.39
N ALA A 3 -44.75 -35.13 14.40
CA ALA A 3 -44.48 -33.69 14.30
C ALA A 3 -43.21 -33.47 13.45
N PHE A 4 -43.27 -32.56 12.48
CA PHE A 4 -42.12 -32.12 11.70
C PHE A 4 -41.49 -30.90 12.40
N LEU A 5 -40.29 -31.08 12.96
CA LEU A 5 -39.40 -29.98 13.34
C LEU A 5 -38.75 -29.43 12.07
N ILE A 6 -39.03 -28.17 11.76
CA ILE A 6 -38.24 -27.38 10.80
C ILE A 6 -37.01 -26.88 11.56
N VAL A 7 -35.86 -27.50 11.31
CA VAL A 7 -34.58 -27.00 11.78
C VAL A 7 -34.17 -25.86 10.83
N LEU A 8 -34.23 -24.64 11.36
CA LEU A 8 -33.68 -23.45 10.70
C LEU A 8 -32.15 -23.60 10.72
N LEU A 9 -31.56 -23.95 9.57
CA LEU A 9 -30.10 -23.84 9.39
C LEU A 9 -29.75 -22.34 9.40
N ILE A 10 -29.32 -21.85 10.56
CA ILE A 10 -28.55 -20.62 10.66
C ILE A 10 -27.26 -20.90 9.89
N ALA A 11 -27.17 -20.41 8.66
CA ALA A 11 -25.91 -20.30 7.96
C ALA A 11 -25.01 -19.45 8.86
N MET A 12 -24.05 -20.09 9.52
CA MET A 12 -22.96 -19.36 10.16
C MET A 12 -22.22 -18.65 9.03
N THR A 13 -22.48 -17.37 8.87
CA THR A 13 -21.55 -16.46 8.22
C THR A 13 -20.26 -16.57 9.01
N GLY A 14 -19.33 -17.42 8.54
CA GLY A 14 -17.97 -17.41 9.05
C GLY A 14 -17.46 -15.97 8.98
N PRO A 15 -16.72 -15.49 10.00
CA PRO A 15 -16.20 -14.14 9.95
C PRO A 15 -15.35 -14.01 8.67
N ALA A 16 -15.51 -12.90 7.94
CA ALA A 16 -14.71 -12.54 6.78
C ALA A 16 -13.18 -12.66 7.03
N HIS A 17 -12.77 -12.69 8.31
CA HIS A 17 -11.42 -13.01 8.78
C HIS A 17 -10.82 -14.32 8.26
N ALA A 18 -11.62 -15.36 7.95
CA ALA A 18 -11.08 -16.61 7.44
C ALA A 18 -10.45 -16.50 6.03
N LEU A 19 -10.76 -15.43 5.29
CA LEU A 19 -10.22 -15.19 3.94
C LEU A 19 -8.96 -14.30 3.93
N CYS A 20 -8.60 -13.68 5.06
CA CYS A 20 -7.35 -12.92 5.22
C CYS A 20 -6.27 -13.69 5.99
N SER A 21 -6.52 -14.95 6.35
CA SER A 21 -5.55 -15.81 7.01
C SER A 21 -4.85 -16.70 5.98
N GLY A 22 -3.62 -16.36 5.64
CA GLY A 22 -2.73 -17.16 4.80
C GLY A 22 -1.55 -17.72 5.60
N PRO A 23 -0.84 -18.75 5.10
CA PRO A 23 0.44 -19.15 5.66
C PRO A 23 1.45 -18.01 5.47
N ASP A 24 2.49 -17.98 6.31
CA ASP A 24 3.60 -17.04 6.09
C ASP A 24 4.31 -17.37 4.77
N ILE A 25 4.34 -16.42 3.83
CA ILE A 25 4.95 -16.62 2.52
C ILE A 25 6.44 -16.97 2.59
N LYS A 26 7.13 -16.61 3.69
CA LYS A 26 8.53 -16.99 3.92
C LYS A 26 8.72 -18.52 3.92
N THR A 27 7.68 -19.28 4.20
CA THR A 27 7.69 -20.75 4.15
C THR A 27 7.69 -21.31 2.73
N LEU A 28 7.25 -20.52 1.74
CA LEU A 28 7.22 -20.88 0.32
C LEU A 28 8.51 -20.51 -0.41
N LEU A 29 9.31 -19.61 0.15
CA LEU A 29 10.60 -19.19 -0.43
C LEU A 29 11.64 -20.32 -0.39
N THR A 30 12.61 -20.28 -1.31
CA THR A 30 13.76 -21.18 -1.25
C THR A 30 14.68 -20.81 -0.09
N GLN A 31 15.61 -21.71 0.31
CA GLN A 31 16.60 -21.35 1.32
C GLN A 31 17.50 -20.21 0.83
N THR A 32 17.87 -20.22 -0.45
CA THR A 32 18.66 -19.16 -1.08
C THR A 32 17.96 -17.80 -0.99
N ASP A 33 16.65 -17.74 -1.30
CA ASP A 33 15.88 -16.51 -1.18
C ASP A 33 15.80 -16.03 0.28
N ARG A 34 15.56 -16.94 1.24
CA ARG A 34 15.53 -16.58 2.66
C ARG A 34 16.86 -16.01 3.15
N ASP A 35 17.97 -16.59 2.73
CA ASP A 35 19.31 -16.11 3.09
C ASP A 35 19.58 -14.72 2.46
N ALA A 36 19.17 -14.52 1.21
CA ALA A 36 19.25 -13.23 0.53
C ALA A 36 18.40 -12.15 1.21
N VAL A 37 17.16 -12.47 1.58
CA VAL A 37 16.27 -11.59 2.36
C VAL A 37 16.91 -11.22 3.69
N ALA A 38 17.42 -12.19 4.45
CA ALA A 38 18.05 -11.93 5.74
C ALA A 38 19.26 -10.99 5.61
N GLN A 39 20.09 -11.19 4.58
CA GLN A 39 21.23 -10.34 4.29
C GLN A 39 20.81 -8.92 3.88
N ALA A 40 19.77 -8.80 3.04
CA ALA A 40 19.25 -7.51 2.61
C ALA A 40 18.62 -6.72 3.76
N VAL A 41 17.84 -7.37 4.62
CA VAL A 41 17.26 -6.79 5.84
C VAL A 41 18.36 -6.24 6.75
N ALA A 42 19.40 -7.04 7.01
CA ALA A 42 20.52 -6.62 7.87
C ALA A 42 21.26 -5.37 7.33
N ASN A 43 21.27 -5.18 6.01
CA ASN A 43 21.92 -4.06 5.34
C ASN A 43 20.99 -2.86 5.11
N THR A 44 19.71 -2.95 5.49
CA THR A 44 18.73 -1.89 5.24
C THR A 44 18.71 -0.90 6.40
N PRO A 45 19.11 0.38 6.19
CA PRO A 45 19.02 1.40 7.22
C PRO A 45 17.58 1.57 7.71
N TYR A 46 17.40 1.71 9.03
CA TYR A 46 16.09 1.93 9.64
C TYR A 46 15.06 0.86 9.23
N GLY A 47 15.49 -0.40 9.04
CA GLY A 47 14.65 -1.49 8.55
C GLY A 47 13.64 -2.05 9.55
N GLN A 48 13.59 -1.51 10.77
CA GLN A 48 12.64 -1.88 11.81
C GLN A 48 12.09 -0.63 12.51
N GLY A 49 10.79 -0.63 12.78
CA GLY A 49 10.06 0.44 13.45
C GLY A 49 8.97 1.06 12.58
N LEU A 50 7.90 1.50 13.25
CA LEU A 50 6.84 2.31 12.64
C LEU A 50 6.81 3.74 13.19
N PHE A 51 7.49 4.00 14.31
CA PHE A 51 7.49 5.30 14.97
C PHE A 51 8.91 5.76 15.09
N PHE A 52 9.19 6.93 14.54
CA PHE A 52 10.48 7.56 14.67
C PHE A 52 10.30 9.01 15.06
N ARG A 53 11.35 9.56 15.67
CA ARG A 53 11.46 10.98 15.98
C ARG A 53 12.77 11.51 15.42
N ALA A 54 12.70 12.59 14.67
CA ALA A 54 13.85 13.33 14.19
C ALA A 54 13.90 14.68 14.93
N VAL A 55 15.05 15.02 15.52
CA VAL A 55 15.23 16.30 16.23
C VAL A 55 16.43 17.06 15.66
N LYS A 56 16.25 18.37 15.44
CA LYS A 56 17.31 19.28 15.00
C LYS A 56 17.02 20.71 15.45
N GLY A 57 17.96 21.32 16.17
CA GLY A 57 17.89 22.76 16.50
C GLY A 57 16.68 23.20 17.31
N GLY A 58 16.03 22.29 18.06
CA GLY A 58 14.79 22.57 18.81
C GLY A 58 13.52 22.14 18.07
N THR A 59 13.58 21.93 16.76
CA THR A 59 12.48 21.39 15.95
C THR A 59 12.39 19.87 16.09
N GLN A 60 11.16 19.36 16.11
CA GLN A 60 10.82 17.94 16.15
C GLN A 60 9.97 17.54 14.94
N ILE A 61 10.31 16.38 14.35
CA ILE A 61 9.49 15.68 13.36
C ILE A 61 9.19 14.30 13.92
N ASP A 62 7.92 13.98 14.19
CA ASP A 62 7.51 12.59 14.41
C ASP A 62 7.16 11.96 13.05
N VAL A 63 7.79 10.83 12.69
CA VAL A 63 7.55 10.11 11.44
C VAL A 63 6.87 8.79 11.76
N ILE A 64 5.70 8.56 11.20
CA ILE A 64 4.83 7.42 11.49
C ILE A 64 4.55 6.63 10.20
N GLY A 65 4.90 5.35 10.22
CA GLY A 65 4.66 4.38 9.15
C GLY A 65 3.23 3.88 9.18
N THR A 66 2.43 4.28 8.19
CA THR A 66 1.01 3.93 8.08
C THR A 66 0.81 2.67 7.23
N MET A 67 -0.40 2.12 7.32
CA MET A 67 -0.95 1.08 6.46
C MET A 67 -2.27 1.62 5.92
N HIS A 68 -2.46 1.62 4.59
CA HIS A 68 -3.67 2.15 3.95
C HIS A 68 -4.91 1.28 4.18
N LEU A 69 -4.72 -0.03 4.33
CA LEU A 69 -5.80 -0.98 4.54
C LEU A 69 -6.18 -1.06 6.01
N PHE A 70 -7.49 -1.09 6.28
CA PHE A 70 -8.00 -1.29 7.63
C PHE A 70 -7.67 -2.70 8.17
N ASP A 71 -7.28 -2.76 9.43
CA ASP A 71 -7.21 -3.98 10.24
C ASP A 71 -7.60 -3.59 11.68
N PRO A 72 -8.37 -4.41 12.43
CA PRO A 72 -8.74 -4.09 13.81
C PRO A 72 -7.55 -3.78 14.75
N ARG A 73 -6.37 -4.36 14.49
CA ARG A 73 -5.13 -4.08 15.23
C ARG A 73 -4.63 -2.64 15.04
N LEU A 74 -5.13 -1.89 14.07
CA LEU A 74 -4.85 -0.47 13.92
C LEU A 74 -5.49 0.38 15.03
N ILE A 75 -6.58 -0.06 15.66
CA ILE A 75 -7.28 0.72 16.71
C ILE A 75 -6.33 1.11 17.87
N PRO A 76 -5.61 0.17 18.52
CA PRO A 76 -4.64 0.53 19.55
C PRO A 76 -3.46 1.33 19.00
N LEU A 77 -3.10 1.15 17.73
CA LEU A 77 -2.04 1.93 17.09
C LEU A 77 -2.46 3.40 16.90
N ALA A 78 -3.66 3.63 16.39
CA ALA A 78 -4.28 4.95 16.25
C ALA A 78 -4.44 5.62 17.62
N ALA A 79 -4.80 4.89 18.68
CA ALA A 79 -4.84 5.46 20.03
C ALA A 79 -3.47 5.99 20.50
N ARG A 80 -2.36 5.36 20.04
CA ARG A 80 -1.00 5.85 20.31
C ARG A 80 -0.62 7.07 19.47
N THR A 81 -1.14 7.22 18.25
CA THR A 81 -0.86 8.38 17.39
C THR A 81 -1.61 9.63 17.82
N ALA A 82 -2.80 9.50 18.42
CA ALA A 82 -3.65 10.62 18.79
C ALA A 82 -2.95 11.73 19.60
N PRO A 83 -2.20 11.45 20.70
CA PRO A 83 -1.49 12.50 21.43
C PRO A 83 -0.32 13.12 20.64
N ILE A 84 0.28 12.39 19.70
CA ILE A 84 1.36 12.90 18.84
C ILE A 84 0.77 13.89 17.85
N VAL A 85 -0.32 13.50 17.18
CA VAL A 85 -1.04 14.36 16.23
C VAL A 85 -1.55 15.61 16.92
N ALA A 86 -2.21 15.48 18.07
CA ALA A 86 -2.78 16.62 18.80
C ALA A 86 -1.73 17.62 19.33
N ALA A 87 -0.48 17.20 19.49
CA ALA A 87 0.62 18.07 19.89
C ALA A 87 1.32 18.77 18.71
N SER A 88 1.05 18.33 17.48
CA SER A 88 1.73 18.82 16.28
C SER A 88 1.11 20.13 15.78
N ASP A 89 1.96 21.00 15.22
CA ASP A 89 1.54 22.21 14.51
C ASP A 89 0.95 21.88 13.12
N LEU A 90 1.40 20.77 12.52
CA LEU A 90 1.02 20.33 11.18
C LEU A 90 1.13 18.81 11.04
N LEU A 91 0.15 18.19 10.38
CA LEU A 91 0.21 16.81 9.92
C LEU A 91 0.48 16.77 8.40
N LEU A 92 1.60 16.20 8.01
CA LEU A 92 1.94 15.89 6.61
C LEU A 92 1.52 14.46 6.28
N VAL A 93 0.78 14.28 5.19
CA VAL A 93 0.32 12.97 4.68
C VAL A 93 0.63 12.84 3.20
N GLU A 94 0.60 11.62 2.64
CA GLU A 94 0.79 11.42 1.20
C GLU A 94 -0.29 12.18 0.40
N ALA A 95 -1.56 11.86 0.66
CA ALA A 95 -2.72 12.51 0.07
C ALA A 95 -3.68 12.99 1.16
N GLY A 96 -4.01 14.27 1.15
CA GLY A 96 -4.89 14.90 2.13
C GLY A 96 -6.37 14.82 1.77
N PRO A 97 -7.24 15.41 2.60
CA PRO A 97 -8.68 15.47 2.33
C PRO A 97 -9.02 16.16 1.00
N GLN A 98 -8.26 17.20 0.63
CA GLN A 98 -8.45 17.90 -0.65
C GLN A 98 -8.08 17.01 -1.83
N GLU A 99 -6.93 16.32 -1.76
CA GLU A 99 -6.48 15.42 -2.83
C GLU A 99 -7.46 14.26 -3.03
N LYS A 100 -8.01 13.71 -1.94
CA LYS A 100 -9.08 12.69 -2.01
C LYS A 100 -10.35 13.22 -2.68
N ALA A 101 -10.74 14.46 -2.37
CA ALA A 101 -11.90 15.11 -2.99
C ALA A 101 -11.67 15.38 -4.49
N ASP A 102 -10.50 15.90 -4.85
CA ASP A 102 -10.11 16.18 -6.22
C ASP A 102 -10.05 14.91 -7.06
N LEU A 103 -9.49 13.82 -6.51
CA LEU A 103 -9.49 12.50 -7.15
C LEU A 103 -10.92 12.00 -7.39
N THR A 104 -11.79 12.10 -6.39
CA THR A 104 -13.19 11.67 -6.52
C THR A 104 -13.91 12.46 -7.62
N GLN A 105 -13.67 13.77 -7.68
CA GLN A 105 -14.21 14.63 -8.73
C GLN A 105 -13.64 14.25 -10.11
N ALA A 106 -12.34 14.02 -10.21
CA ALA A 106 -11.67 13.64 -11.45
C ALA A 106 -12.24 12.31 -11.99
N MET A 107 -12.34 11.28 -11.15
CA MET A 107 -12.93 9.98 -11.52
C MET A 107 -14.38 10.09 -12.00
N THR A 108 -15.13 11.07 -11.48
CA THR A 108 -16.54 11.31 -11.87
C THR A 108 -16.65 12.08 -13.18
N THR A 109 -15.72 13.00 -13.45
CA THR A 109 -15.79 13.95 -14.56
C THR A 109 -15.00 13.52 -15.80
N ASP A 110 -13.99 12.66 -15.62
CA ASP A 110 -13.18 12.10 -16.69
C ASP A 110 -13.14 10.56 -16.62
N PRO A 111 -14.09 9.87 -17.28
CA PRO A 111 -14.09 8.42 -17.35
C PRO A 111 -12.82 7.83 -18.00
N ALA A 112 -12.07 8.61 -18.79
CA ALA A 112 -10.86 8.14 -19.46
C ALA A 112 -9.72 7.85 -18.46
N LEU A 113 -9.83 8.36 -17.23
CA LEU A 113 -8.93 8.01 -16.13
C LEU A 113 -9.00 6.52 -15.80
N ILE A 114 -10.18 5.90 -15.86
CA ILE A 114 -10.36 4.50 -15.44
C ILE A 114 -10.60 3.58 -16.64
N PHE A 115 -11.15 4.12 -17.73
CA PHE A 115 -11.51 3.35 -18.92
C PHE A 115 -10.70 3.81 -20.14
N MET A 116 -10.23 2.86 -20.95
CA MET A 116 -9.67 3.14 -22.26
C MET A 116 -10.78 3.63 -23.20
N PRO A 117 -10.72 4.88 -23.71
CA PRO A 117 -11.74 5.39 -24.62
C PRO A 117 -11.68 4.72 -25.99
N ASP A 118 -10.47 4.39 -26.44
CA ASP A 118 -10.17 3.88 -27.79
C ASP A 118 -9.18 2.71 -27.76
N GLY A 119 -9.04 2.04 -28.90
CA GLY A 119 -8.06 0.98 -29.12
C GLY A 119 -8.50 -0.41 -28.62
N PRO A 120 -7.59 -1.39 -28.68
CA PRO A 120 -7.84 -2.76 -28.24
C PRO A 120 -8.23 -2.84 -26.77
N THR A 121 -9.26 -3.62 -26.48
CA THR A 121 -9.68 -4.05 -25.13
C THR A 121 -8.63 -4.91 -24.45
N LEU A 122 -8.75 -5.14 -23.14
CA LEU A 122 -7.87 -6.06 -22.42
C LEU A 122 -7.85 -7.48 -23.03
N PRO A 123 -8.97 -8.15 -23.35
CA PRO A 123 -8.93 -9.47 -23.98
C PRO A 123 -8.27 -9.49 -25.37
N GLU A 124 -8.18 -8.36 -26.06
CA GLU A 124 -7.46 -8.26 -27.34
C GLU A 124 -5.93 -8.08 -27.17
N ARG A 125 -5.45 -7.89 -25.93
CA ARG A 125 -4.03 -7.61 -25.60
C ARG A 125 -3.31 -8.78 -24.93
N MET A 126 -3.99 -9.89 -24.71
CA MET A 126 -3.45 -11.05 -24.00
C MET A 126 -4.10 -12.33 -24.51
N ASP A 127 -3.50 -13.48 -24.18
CA ASP A 127 -4.12 -14.77 -24.46
C ASP A 127 -5.35 -15.01 -23.57
N GLU A 128 -6.20 -15.94 -24.01
CA GLU A 128 -7.46 -16.27 -23.35
C GLU A 128 -7.26 -16.77 -21.91
N ALA A 129 -6.19 -17.52 -21.62
CA ALA A 129 -5.96 -18.06 -20.28
C ALA A 129 -5.63 -16.93 -19.28
N THR A 130 -4.76 -16.01 -19.68
CA THR A 130 -4.44 -14.79 -18.92
C THR A 130 -5.70 -13.94 -18.70
N TRP A 131 -6.51 -13.74 -19.74
CA TRP A 131 -7.75 -12.98 -19.63
C TRP A 131 -8.73 -13.59 -18.62
N GLN A 132 -8.96 -14.91 -18.66
CA GLN A 132 -9.85 -15.58 -17.71
C GLN A 132 -9.34 -15.51 -16.27
N ALA A 133 -8.02 -15.56 -16.05
CA ALA A 133 -7.43 -15.35 -14.73
C ALA A 133 -7.71 -13.94 -14.19
N ILE A 134 -7.58 -12.90 -15.02
CA ILE A 134 -7.93 -11.52 -14.62
C ILE A 134 -9.42 -11.38 -14.35
N VAL A 135 -10.28 -11.97 -15.18
CA VAL A 135 -11.74 -11.94 -14.98
C VAL A 135 -12.10 -12.53 -13.61
N GLN A 136 -11.52 -13.67 -13.24
CA GLN A 136 -11.76 -14.27 -11.93
C GLN A 136 -11.23 -13.36 -10.81
N ALA A 137 -9.99 -12.89 -10.90
CA ALA A 137 -9.38 -12.04 -9.88
C ALA A 137 -10.14 -10.72 -9.68
N ALA A 138 -10.66 -10.12 -10.76
CA ALA A 138 -11.47 -8.92 -10.73
C ALA A 138 -12.88 -9.20 -10.14
N SER A 139 -13.48 -10.35 -10.48
CA SER A 139 -14.76 -10.79 -9.93
C SER A 139 -14.70 -10.97 -8.41
N ASP A 140 -13.60 -11.51 -7.88
CA ASP A 140 -13.39 -11.67 -6.44
C ASP A 140 -13.33 -10.31 -5.70
N ARG A 141 -13.14 -9.21 -6.44
CA ARG A 141 -13.17 -7.81 -5.96
C ARG A 141 -14.44 -7.07 -6.37
N GLY A 142 -15.43 -7.77 -6.91
CA GLY A 142 -16.71 -7.21 -7.30
C GLY A 142 -16.69 -6.43 -8.62
N ILE A 143 -15.67 -6.60 -9.47
CA ILE A 143 -15.62 -5.96 -10.79
C ILE A 143 -16.17 -6.94 -11.85
N PRO A 144 -17.28 -6.60 -12.53
CA PRO A 144 -17.81 -7.41 -13.63
C PRO A 144 -16.90 -7.39 -14.86
N ALA A 145 -16.77 -8.54 -15.54
CA ALA A 145 -15.95 -8.70 -16.75
C ALA A 145 -16.25 -7.67 -17.86
N ILE A 146 -17.52 -7.23 -17.98
CA ILE A 146 -17.92 -6.24 -18.97
C ILE A 146 -17.23 -4.89 -18.74
N LEU A 147 -17.15 -4.43 -17.49
CA LEU A 147 -16.46 -3.19 -17.13
C LEU A 147 -14.95 -3.37 -17.27
N LEU A 148 -14.44 -4.51 -16.75
CA LEU A 148 -13.02 -4.87 -16.79
C LEU A 148 -12.46 -4.79 -18.21
N SER A 149 -13.18 -5.27 -19.22
CA SER A 149 -12.69 -5.35 -20.62
C SER A 149 -12.17 -4.03 -21.18
N LYS A 150 -12.67 -2.90 -20.67
CA LYS A 150 -12.33 -1.54 -21.11
C LYS A 150 -11.57 -0.75 -20.04
N MET A 151 -11.24 -1.31 -18.88
CA MET A 151 -10.47 -0.60 -17.86
C MET A 151 -9.01 -0.41 -18.28
N GLN A 152 -8.39 0.68 -17.81
CA GLN A 152 -6.96 0.92 -17.97
C GLN A 152 -6.15 -0.19 -17.29
N PRO A 153 -5.12 -0.80 -17.93
CA PRO A 153 -4.39 -1.93 -17.37
C PRO A 153 -3.76 -1.61 -15.99
N TRP A 154 -3.18 -0.42 -15.85
CA TRP A 154 -2.60 0.03 -14.58
C TRP A 154 -3.62 0.11 -13.45
N TYR A 155 -4.86 0.54 -13.74
CA TYR A 155 -5.93 0.63 -12.74
C TYR A 155 -6.39 -0.75 -12.30
N VAL A 156 -6.47 -1.70 -13.25
CA VAL A 156 -6.75 -3.09 -12.94
C VAL A 156 -5.62 -3.66 -12.08
N ALA A 157 -4.35 -3.40 -12.39
CA ALA A 157 -3.21 -3.86 -11.61
C ALA A 157 -3.27 -3.37 -10.15
N LEU A 158 -3.55 -2.09 -9.93
CA LEU A 158 -3.75 -1.52 -8.58
C LEU A 158 -4.93 -2.18 -7.86
N THR A 159 -6.03 -2.43 -8.55
CA THR A 159 -7.18 -3.10 -7.95
C THR A 159 -6.85 -4.55 -7.57
N LEU A 160 -6.12 -5.27 -8.42
CA LEU A 160 -5.69 -6.64 -8.16
C LEU A 160 -4.66 -6.73 -7.02
N ALA A 161 -3.91 -5.67 -6.73
CA ALA A 161 -3.01 -5.61 -5.58
C ALA A 161 -3.77 -5.59 -4.24
N ILE A 162 -5.02 -5.11 -4.20
CA ILE A 162 -5.85 -5.13 -3.00
C ILE A 162 -6.33 -6.57 -2.78
N PRO A 163 -6.10 -7.20 -1.62
CA PRO A 163 -6.59 -8.56 -1.37
C PRO A 163 -8.12 -8.58 -1.32
N PRO A 164 -8.80 -9.62 -1.86
CA PRO A 164 -10.26 -9.69 -1.92
C PRO A 164 -10.91 -9.53 -0.54
N CYS A 165 -10.26 -10.06 0.49
CA CYS A 165 -10.78 -10.05 1.85
C CYS A 165 -10.80 -8.64 2.49
N ALA A 166 -10.01 -7.68 1.98
CA ALA A 166 -10.03 -6.29 2.43
C ALA A 166 -11.08 -5.43 1.69
N MET A 167 -11.65 -5.92 0.58
CA MET A 167 -12.57 -5.14 -0.26
C MET A 167 -13.84 -4.73 0.48
N ALA A 168 -14.40 -5.59 1.33
CA ALA A 168 -15.62 -5.27 2.07
C ALA A 168 -15.40 -4.10 3.04
N ASP A 169 -14.26 -4.08 3.72
CA ASP A 169 -13.89 -2.99 4.64
C ASP A 169 -13.63 -1.69 3.87
N LEU A 170 -12.90 -1.77 2.76
CA LEU A 170 -12.65 -0.62 1.87
C LEU A 170 -13.95 -0.02 1.33
N GLN A 171 -14.87 -0.86 0.83
CA GLN A 171 -16.18 -0.44 0.31
C GLN A 171 -17.09 0.12 1.40
N SER A 172 -16.92 -0.32 2.65
CA SER A 172 -17.63 0.24 3.80
C SER A 172 -17.05 1.57 4.29
N GLY A 173 -15.97 2.05 3.67
CA GLY A 173 -15.31 3.30 4.03
C GLY A 173 -14.46 3.20 5.29
N LYS A 174 -13.96 2.02 5.65
CA LYS A 174 -12.99 1.91 6.75
C LYS A 174 -11.61 2.33 6.27
N ASP A 175 -11.03 3.30 6.95
CA ASP A 175 -9.71 3.83 6.66
C ASP A 175 -8.59 3.04 7.33
N GLY A 176 -7.42 3.07 6.69
CA GLY A 176 -6.14 2.71 7.29
C GLY A 176 -5.67 3.71 8.35
N LEU A 177 -4.43 3.51 8.84
CA LEU A 177 -3.88 4.38 9.88
C LEU A 177 -3.74 5.84 9.42
N ASP A 178 -3.47 6.04 8.14
CA ASP A 178 -3.42 7.36 7.50
C ASP A 178 -4.73 8.14 7.63
N GLY A 179 -5.87 7.54 7.28
CA GLY A 179 -7.18 8.16 7.43
C GLY A 179 -7.56 8.35 8.90
N LEU A 180 -7.29 7.36 9.77
CA LEU A 180 -7.52 7.50 11.21
C LEU A 180 -6.71 8.66 11.82
N MET A 181 -5.48 8.90 11.36
CA MET A 181 -4.66 10.04 11.80
C MET A 181 -5.18 11.38 11.25
N MET A 182 -5.71 11.41 10.03
CA MET A 182 -6.37 12.62 9.51
C MET A 182 -7.64 12.97 10.30
N ASP A 183 -8.44 11.97 10.70
CA ASP A 183 -9.59 12.18 11.59
C ASP A 183 -9.17 12.73 12.95
N GLN A 184 -8.06 12.22 13.50
CA GLN A 184 -7.48 12.76 14.74
C GLN A 184 -7.04 14.21 14.59
N ALA A 185 -6.38 14.55 13.47
CA ALA A 185 -5.95 15.92 13.20
C ALA A 185 -7.16 16.86 13.09
N ALA A 186 -8.19 16.46 12.34
CA ALA A 186 -9.44 17.21 12.23
C ALA A 186 -10.10 17.42 13.60
N ALA A 187 -10.17 16.40 14.45
CA ALA A 187 -10.73 16.48 15.79
C ALA A 187 -9.90 17.39 16.74
N ALA A 188 -8.57 17.43 16.57
CA ALA A 188 -7.67 18.26 17.35
C ALA A 188 -7.50 19.68 16.79
N GLY A 189 -8.06 19.99 15.62
CA GLY A 189 -7.87 21.27 14.94
C GLY A 189 -6.46 21.46 14.35
N VAL A 190 -5.75 20.36 14.11
CA VAL A 190 -4.41 20.36 13.51
C VAL A 190 -4.55 20.37 11.98
N PRO A 191 -3.91 21.32 11.28
CA PRO A 191 -3.98 21.36 9.83
C PRO A 191 -3.33 20.12 9.20
N VAL A 192 -3.89 19.68 8.07
CA VAL A 192 -3.37 18.57 7.26
C VAL A 192 -2.89 19.12 5.93
N GLN A 193 -1.70 18.72 5.50
CA GLN A 193 -1.12 19.09 4.21
C GLN A 193 -0.61 17.84 3.50
N ALA A 194 -0.94 17.71 2.21
CA ALA A 194 -0.43 16.63 1.38
C ALA A 194 1.03 16.87 0.97
N LEU A 195 1.76 15.76 0.79
CA LEU A 195 3.13 15.73 0.29
C LEU A 195 3.19 15.64 -1.24
N GLU A 196 2.07 15.30 -1.89
CA GLU A 196 2.00 15.19 -3.33
C GLU A 196 0.59 15.52 -3.85
N PRO A 197 0.46 15.98 -5.11
CA PRO A 197 -0.85 16.19 -5.72
C PRO A 197 -1.56 14.85 -5.97
N TRP A 198 -2.90 14.91 -6.04
CA TRP A 198 -3.78 13.75 -6.21
C TRP A 198 -3.46 12.90 -7.45
N ASP A 199 -2.89 13.51 -8.48
CA ASP A 199 -2.61 12.88 -9.77
C ASP A 199 -1.21 12.26 -9.84
N THR A 200 -0.39 12.32 -8.77
CA THR A 200 0.98 11.80 -8.76
C THR A 200 1.06 10.32 -9.15
N LEU A 201 0.34 9.45 -8.44
CA LEU A 201 0.29 8.02 -8.74
C LEU A 201 -0.33 7.76 -10.13
N PHE A 202 -1.35 8.53 -10.53
CA PHE A 202 -2.00 8.37 -11.82
C PHE A 202 -1.06 8.71 -12.97
N ASN A 203 -0.35 9.84 -12.87
CA ASN A 203 0.60 10.31 -13.87
C ASN A 203 1.80 9.38 -13.98
N MET A 204 2.26 8.82 -12.86
CA MET A 204 3.29 7.79 -12.83
C MET A 204 2.84 6.53 -13.57
N MET A 205 1.74 5.92 -13.14
CA MET A 205 1.26 4.63 -13.67
C MET A 205 0.79 4.72 -15.14
N ARG A 206 0.27 5.88 -15.58
CA ARG A 206 -0.12 6.08 -16.99
C ARG A 206 1.04 6.40 -17.93
N SER A 207 2.20 6.80 -17.38
CA SER A 207 3.33 7.25 -18.20
C SER A 207 4.04 6.10 -18.90
N ASP A 208 3.92 4.90 -18.33
CA ASP A 208 4.46 3.69 -18.92
C ASP A 208 3.72 3.34 -20.23
N PRO A 209 4.43 2.83 -21.26
CA PRO A 209 3.79 2.32 -22.46
C PRO A 209 2.71 1.27 -22.13
N ILE A 210 1.62 1.24 -22.90
CA ILE A 210 0.48 0.35 -22.62
C ILE A 210 0.87 -1.13 -22.50
N ASP A 211 1.86 -1.58 -23.27
CA ASP A 211 2.34 -2.96 -23.21
C ASP A 211 3.06 -3.25 -21.88
N VAL A 212 3.84 -2.29 -21.37
CA VAL A 212 4.46 -2.37 -20.03
C VAL A 212 3.40 -2.42 -18.94
N GLN A 213 2.32 -1.64 -19.06
CA GLN A 213 1.21 -1.69 -18.11
C GLN A 213 0.48 -3.05 -18.14
N VAL A 214 0.38 -3.67 -19.32
CA VAL A 214 -0.19 -5.03 -19.45
C VAL A 214 0.74 -6.07 -18.80
N ASP A 215 2.06 -5.92 -18.93
CA ASP A 215 3.02 -6.80 -18.23
C ASP A 215 2.98 -6.61 -16.71
N GLN A 216 2.87 -5.38 -16.22
CA GLN A 216 2.63 -5.09 -14.80
C GLN A 216 1.30 -5.67 -14.31
N LEU A 217 0.24 -5.64 -15.13
CA LEU A 217 -1.03 -6.28 -14.81
C LEU A 217 -0.89 -7.82 -14.71
N ARG A 218 -0.08 -8.44 -15.57
CA ARG A 218 0.25 -9.87 -15.45
C ARG A 218 1.01 -10.16 -14.17
N LEU A 219 1.93 -9.29 -13.75
CA LEU A 219 2.64 -9.41 -12.48
C LEU A 219 1.68 -9.31 -11.27
N ALA A 220 0.66 -8.46 -11.36
CA ALA A 220 -0.37 -8.33 -10.34
C ALA A 220 -1.28 -9.56 -10.21
N LEU A 221 -1.24 -10.48 -11.20
CA LEU A 221 -1.93 -11.78 -11.13
C LEU A 221 -1.12 -12.78 -10.30
N SER A 222 -1.13 -12.59 -8.99
CA SER A 222 -0.68 -13.63 -8.06
C SER A 222 -1.77 -14.71 -7.92
N PRO A 223 -1.40 -16.01 -7.87
CA PRO A 223 -2.33 -17.05 -7.45
C PRO A 223 -3.00 -16.69 -6.12
N PRO A 224 -4.31 -16.97 -5.91
CA PRO A 224 -5.03 -16.57 -4.70
C PRO A 224 -4.34 -16.99 -3.40
N ASP A 225 -3.78 -18.21 -3.34
CA ASP A 225 -3.05 -18.70 -2.16
C ASP A 225 -1.76 -17.92 -1.91
N LEU A 226 -1.04 -17.54 -2.97
CA LEU A 226 0.16 -16.71 -2.88
C LEU A 226 -0.19 -15.31 -2.41
N GLN A 227 -1.25 -14.71 -2.94
CA GLN A 227 -1.73 -13.40 -2.52
C GLN A 227 -2.19 -13.39 -1.06
N ALA A 228 -2.90 -14.43 -0.62
CA ALA A 228 -3.30 -14.57 0.78
C ALA A 228 -2.08 -14.70 1.71
N ALA A 229 -1.06 -15.47 1.30
CA ALA A 229 0.19 -15.60 2.03
C ALA A 229 0.97 -14.27 2.09
N MET A 230 1.10 -13.56 0.96
CA MET A 230 1.70 -12.22 0.90
C MET A 230 1.01 -11.25 1.85
N PHE A 231 -0.32 -11.21 1.81
CA PHE A 231 -1.09 -10.29 2.64
C PHE A 231 -0.99 -10.60 4.12
N ALA A 232 -1.04 -11.88 4.50
CA ALA A 232 -0.85 -12.31 5.88
C ALA A 232 0.54 -11.92 6.41
N THR A 233 1.61 -12.23 5.65
CA THR A 233 2.97 -11.81 6.00
C THR A 233 3.09 -10.29 6.05
N MET A 234 2.45 -9.55 5.13
CA MET A 234 2.43 -8.09 5.14
C MET A 234 1.87 -7.53 6.43
N LEU A 235 0.70 -8.01 6.86
CA LEU A 235 0.09 -7.56 8.10
C LEU A 235 0.97 -7.89 9.31
N ASP A 236 1.48 -9.12 9.40
CA ASP A 236 2.28 -9.56 10.54
C ASP A 236 3.62 -8.82 10.63
N SER A 237 4.31 -8.64 9.50
CA SER A 237 5.53 -7.83 9.44
C SER A 237 5.25 -6.36 9.76
N TYR A 238 4.14 -5.78 9.29
CA TYR A 238 3.76 -4.40 9.63
C TYR A 238 3.55 -4.23 11.13
N PHE A 239 2.72 -5.08 11.76
CA PHE A 239 2.44 -4.97 13.20
C PHE A 239 3.64 -5.32 14.09
N ALA A 240 4.58 -6.14 13.59
CA ALA A 240 5.88 -6.35 14.23
C ALA A 240 6.87 -5.18 13.99
N GLY A 241 6.55 -4.25 13.10
CA GLY A 241 7.44 -3.17 12.69
C GLY A 241 8.62 -3.63 11.82
N HIS A 242 8.56 -4.80 11.19
CA HIS A 242 9.62 -5.33 10.33
C HIS A 242 9.49 -4.85 8.87
N THR A 243 9.56 -3.53 8.65
CA THR A 243 9.27 -2.92 7.34
C THR A 243 10.25 -3.35 6.24
N ALA A 244 11.54 -3.48 6.56
CA ALA A 244 12.52 -4.01 5.60
C ALA A 244 12.30 -5.49 5.29
N GLU A 245 11.91 -6.31 6.28
CA GLU A 245 11.60 -7.72 6.05
C GLU A 245 10.45 -7.85 5.06
N LEU A 246 9.35 -7.11 5.29
CA LEU A 246 8.22 -7.08 4.39
C LEU A 246 8.64 -6.75 2.95
N TRP A 247 9.43 -5.68 2.78
CA TRP A 247 9.84 -5.25 1.45
C TRP A 247 10.68 -6.31 0.72
N HIS A 248 11.70 -6.86 1.38
CA HIS A 248 12.60 -7.84 0.78
C HIS A 248 11.92 -9.20 0.57
N VAL A 249 10.99 -9.60 1.45
CA VAL A 249 10.16 -10.78 1.23
C VAL A 249 9.24 -10.58 0.03
N SER A 250 8.66 -9.39 -0.16
CA SER A 250 7.83 -9.08 -1.32
C SER A 250 8.63 -9.16 -2.61
N ARG A 251 9.87 -8.66 -2.61
CA ARG A 251 10.81 -8.82 -3.73
C ARG A 251 11.08 -10.29 -4.03
N ALA A 252 11.46 -11.08 -3.04
CA ALA A 252 11.73 -12.51 -3.21
C ALA A 252 10.48 -13.32 -3.64
N ALA A 253 9.29 -12.91 -3.21
CA ALA A 253 8.03 -13.54 -3.59
C ALA A 253 7.74 -13.42 -5.09
N THR A 254 8.33 -12.44 -5.79
CA THR A 254 8.20 -12.35 -7.25
C THR A 254 8.77 -13.56 -7.98
N HIS A 255 9.74 -14.28 -7.38
CA HIS A 255 10.28 -15.54 -7.92
C HIS A 255 9.27 -16.70 -7.91
N LEU A 256 8.17 -16.55 -7.16
CA LEU A 256 7.09 -17.54 -7.09
C LEU A 256 6.00 -17.29 -8.15
N LEU A 257 6.10 -16.20 -8.91
CA LEU A 257 5.11 -15.85 -9.92
C LEU A 257 5.25 -16.75 -11.16
N PRO A 258 4.16 -17.40 -11.60
CA PRO A 258 4.22 -18.26 -12.78
C PRO A 258 4.31 -17.44 -14.05
N GLY A 259 5.14 -17.89 -15.01
CA GLY A 259 5.14 -17.34 -16.37
C GLY A 259 5.94 -16.05 -16.56
N ILE A 260 6.71 -15.61 -15.57
CA ILE A 260 7.68 -14.52 -15.68
C ILE A 260 9.09 -15.03 -15.34
N ASP A 261 10.11 -14.55 -16.06
CA ASP A 261 11.50 -14.84 -15.71
C ASP A 261 11.91 -14.10 -14.43
N ALA A 262 12.78 -14.72 -13.61
CA ALA A 262 13.19 -14.12 -12.34
C ALA A 262 13.90 -12.76 -12.53
N ALA A 263 14.75 -12.61 -13.55
CA ALA A 263 15.44 -11.34 -13.78
C ALA A 263 14.48 -10.26 -14.29
N GLU A 264 13.45 -10.65 -15.05
CA GLU A 264 12.39 -9.75 -15.49
C GLU A 264 11.53 -9.28 -14.31
N ALA A 265 11.14 -10.21 -13.42
CA ALA A 265 10.43 -9.91 -12.19
C ALA A 265 11.22 -8.97 -11.27
N GLU A 266 12.53 -9.21 -11.09
CA GLU A 266 13.42 -8.33 -10.33
C GLU A 266 13.50 -6.93 -10.94
N ALA A 267 13.63 -6.81 -12.27
CA ALA A 267 13.70 -5.52 -12.95
C ALA A 267 12.39 -4.72 -12.82
N LEU A 268 11.23 -5.37 -12.92
CA LEU A 268 9.93 -4.73 -12.68
C LEU A 268 9.76 -4.30 -11.22
N PHE A 269 10.26 -5.10 -10.26
CA PHE A 269 10.25 -4.73 -8.86
C PHE A 269 11.15 -3.51 -8.60
N ASP A 270 12.35 -3.47 -9.17
CA ASP A 270 13.26 -2.30 -9.08
C ASP A 270 12.61 -1.04 -9.67
N LEU A 271 11.94 -1.15 -10.82
CA LEU A 271 11.20 -0.03 -11.40
C LEU A 271 10.09 0.45 -10.47
N SER A 272 9.32 -0.47 -9.89
CA SER A 272 8.25 -0.16 -8.94
C SER A 272 8.79 0.48 -7.67
N GLU A 273 9.92 0.00 -7.13
CA GLU A 273 10.60 0.59 -5.96
C GLU A 273 11.05 2.02 -6.25
N GLN A 274 11.67 2.23 -7.41
CA GLN A 274 12.15 3.54 -7.83
C GLN A 274 10.99 4.56 -7.90
N GLN A 275 9.90 4.18 -8.57
CA GLN A 275 8.75 5.04 -8.81
C GLN A 275 7.93 5.26 -7.54
N LEU A 276 7.53 4.18 -6.84
CA LEU A 276 6.61 4.25 -5.70
C LEU A 276 7.28 4.75 -4.41
N LEU A 277 8.59 4.57 -4.25
CA LEU A 277 9.29 4.92 -3.02
C LEU A 277 10.40 5.94 -3.25
N THR A 278 11.39 5.64 -4.09
CA THR A 278 12.62 6.44 -4.16
C THR A 278 12.35 7.86 -4.67
N ASP A 279 11.67 8.01 -5.79
CA ASP A 279 11.41 9.33 -6.39
C ASP A 279 10.49 10.17 -5.52
N ARG A 280 9.45 9.55 -4.95
CA ARG A 280 8.49 10.19 -4.04
C ARG A 280 9.17 10.67 -2.76
N ASN A 281 9.97 9.82 -2.11
CA ASN A 281 10.73 10.20 -0.92
C ASN A 281 11.63 11.42 -1.18
N ARG A 282 12.31 11.45 -2.32
CA ARG A 282 13.16 12.59 -2.71
C ARG A 282 12.35 13.85 -2.98
N ALA A 283 11.19 13.73 -3.62
CA ALA A 283 10.29 14.85 -3.90
C ALA A 283 9.66 15.43 -2.62
N TRP A 284 9.41 14.60 -1.61
CA TRP A 284 8.83 15.04 -0.33
C TRP A 284 9.82 15.74 0.59
N MET A 285 11.12 15.42 0.52
CA MET A 285 12.13 15.99 1.42
C MET A 285 12.17 17.53 1.44
N PRO A 286 12.12 18.25 0.30
CA PRO A 286 11.98 19.70 0.30
C PRO A 286 10.74 20.20 1.05
N MET A 287 9.59 19.53 0.90
CA MET A 287 8.35 19.92 1.57
C MET A 287 8.42 19.69 3.08
N ILE A 288 8.93 18.53 3.51
CA ILE A 288 9.16 18.22 4.92
C ILE A 288 10.13 19.22 5.54
N THR A 289 11.21 19.56 4.83
CA THR A 289 12.20 20.55 5.30
C THR A 289 11.59 21.94 5.43
N GLN A 290 10.75 22.35 4.47
CA GLN A 290 10.08 23.63 4.50
C GLN A 290 9.08 23.72 5.66
N ALA A 291 8.29 22.66 5.89
CA ALA A 291 7.37 22.59 7.02
C ALA A 291 8.12 22.66 8.37
N ALA A 292 9.22 21.94 8.50
CA ALA A 292 10.07 21.96 9.69
C ALA A 292 10.81 23.30 9.89
N ALA A 293 10.89 24.16 8.86
CA ALA A 293 11.44 25.50 9.00
C ALA A 293 10.41 26.52 9.49
N THR A 294 9.11 26.22 9.37
CA THR A 294 8.00 27.12 9.74
C THR A 294 7.22 26.69 10.97
N HIS A 295 7.48 25.47 11.46
CA HIS A 295 6.82 24.85 12.60
C HIS A 295 7.85 24.22 13.54
N ASP A 296 7.55 24.20 14.83
CA ASP A 296 8.45 23.64 15.85
C ASP A 296 8.20 22.13 16.03
N HIS A 297 6.97 21.67 15.80
CA HIS A 297 6.59 20.26 15.86
C HIS A 297 5.69 19.89 14.68
N ILE A 298 6.19 19.04 13.78
CA ILE A 298 5.37 18.43 12.71
C ILE A 298 5.28 16.92 12.87
N THR A 299 4.20 16.34 12.39
CA THR A 299 4.07 14.88 12.21
C THR A 299 4.02 14.56 10.72
N VAL A 300 4.76 13.53 10.28
CA VAL A 300 4.74 12.98 8.93
C VAL A 300 4.15 11.57 9.00
N ALA A 301 3.00 11.34 8.37
CA ALA A 301 2.32 10.06 8.32
C ALA A 301 2.27 9.56 6.87
N VAL A 302 3.12 8.58 6.56
CA VAL A 302 3.26 8.00 5.22
C VAL A 302 3.38 6.49 5.33
N GLY A 303 3.07 5.77 4.26
CA GLY A 303 3.12 4.32 4.19
C GLY A 303 4.45 3.78 4.69
N ALA A 304 4.39 2.72 5.50
CA ALA A 304 5.56 2.22 6.22
C ALA A 304 6.75 1.85 5.32
N ALA A 305 6.52 1.56 4.04
CA ALA A 305 7.57 1.28 3.06
C ALA A 305 8.47 2.50 2.75
N HIS A 306 8.00 3.72 3.00
CA HIS A 306 8.75 4.95 2.77
C HIS A 306 9.85 5.20 3.81
N LEU A 307 9.88 4.47 4.91
CA LEU A 307 10.69 4.79 6.08
C LEU A 307 12.11 4.23 5.96
N GLN A 308 12.23 2.97 5.54
CA GLN A 308 13.50 2.23 5.51
C GLN A 308 14.31 2.45 4.23
N GLY A 309 15.58 2.05 4.27
CA GLY A 309 16.43 1.95 3.09
C GLY A 309 17.28 3.19 2.85
N GLN A 310 18.12 3.10 1.81
CA GLN A 310 19.08 4.15 1.47
C GLN A 310 18.39 5.47 1.10
N THR A 311 17.21 5.37 0.48
CA THR A 311 16.36 6.51 0.10
C THR A 311 15.10 6.60 0.95
N GLY A 312 15.04 5.88 2.07
CA GLY A 312 13.95 6.00 3.05
C GLY A 312 14.00 7.34 3.76
N LEU A 313 12.85 7.88 4.15
CA LEU A 313 12.75 9.18 4.82
C LEU A 313 13.63 9.25 6.07
N MET A 314 13.78 8.15 6.81
CA MET A 314 14.61 8.14 8.02
C MET A 314 16.09 8.36 7.71
N ASN A 315 16.58 7.72 6.65
CA ASN A 315 17.96 7.88 6.21
C ASN A 315 18.18 9.26 5.56
N LEU A 316 17.22 9.76 4.79
CA LEU A 316 17.28 11.08 4.17
C LEU A 316 17.29 12.20 5.23
N LEU A 317 16.49 12.09 6.29
CA LEU A 317 16.51 13.01 7.43
C LEU A 317 17.85 12.92 8.18
N ALA A 318 18.36 11.71 8.45
CA ALA A 318 19.67 11.55 9.09
C ALA A 318 20.79 12.23 8.27
N GLN A 319 20.80 12.04 6.95
CA GLN A 319 21.74 12.71 6.03
C GLN A 319 21.59 14.24 6.02
N ALA A 320 20.37 14.75 6.23
CA ALA A 320 20.10 16.17 6.40
C ALA A 320 20.48 16.72 7.78
N GLY A 321 21.12 15.92 8.63
CA GLY A 321 21.66 16.32 9.94
C GLY A 321 20.63 16.29 11.07
N TRP A 322 19.55 15.52 10.92
CA TRP A 322 18.61 15.25 12.00
C TRP A 322 19.09 14.09 12.87
N THR A 323 18.90 14.20 14.19
CA THR A 323 19.14 13.08 15.11
C THR A 323 17.88 12.21 15.15
N ILE A 324 18.01 10.95 14.71
CA ILE A 324 16.90 10.01 14.65
C ILE A 324 16.86 9.13 15.90
N THR A 325 15.68 8.99 16.51
CA THR A 325 15.39 8.04 17.58
C THR A 325 14.11 7.26 17.30
N GLN A 326 13.94 6.12 17.96
CA GLN A 326 12.76 5.27 17.88
C GLN A 326 12.10 5.21 19.27
N PRO A 327 11.07 6.04 19.52
CA PRO A 327 10.41 6.15 20.83
C PRO A 327 9.44 5.00 21.14
#